data_AF-A0A1Q4VGI1-F1
#
_entry.id   AF-A0A1Q4VGI1-F1
#
_cell.length_a   1.000
_cell.length_b   1.000
_cell.length_c   1.000
_cell.angle_alpha   90.00
_cell.angle_beta   90.00
_cell.angle_gamma   90.00
#
_symmetry.space_group_name_H-M   'P 1'
#
loop_
_entity.id
_entity.type
_entity.pdbx_description
1 polymer ?
#
loop_
_entity_poly.entity_id
_entity_poly.type
_entity_poly.pdbx_seq_one_letter_code
_entity_poly.pdbx_strand_id
1 'polypeptide(L)'
;MTISVRTRQDVVIVDPERFLASARQAYRELSPDVTEETASEIVNDVHEAVFVLLERFGHLAADAPNTFAGLPGQRTFDRSDGLSPAGERRQVVLDDPMPLQDYGCFGPEDPFVLPGDAIERP
;
A
#
# COMPACT_ATOMS: atom_id res chain seq x y z
N MET A 1 -1.37 7.99 29.49
CA MET A 1 -0.33 7.24 28.77
C MET A 1 -0.75 7.19 27.32
N THR A 2 0.04 7.79 26.44
CA THR A 2 -0.25 7.84 25.01
C THR A 2 0.77 6.98 24.28
N ILE A 3 0.31 6.15 23.35
CA ILE A 3 1.20 5.27 22.58
C ILE A 3 1.02 5.62 21.11
N SER A 4 2.08 6.14 20.48
CA SER A 4 2.11 6.37 19.04
C SER A 4 2.75 5.17 18.36
N VAL A 5 2.04 4.56 17.41
CA VAL A 5 2.56 3.48 16.56
C VAL A 5 2.63 3.99 15.13
N ARG A 6 3.81 3.89 14.52
CA ARG A 6 4.07 4.30 13.12
C ARG A 6 4.61 3.13 12.34
N THR A 7 3.98 2.82 11.22
CA THR A 7 4.44 1.79 10.27
C THR A 7 4.59 2.43 8.89
N ARG A 8 5.68 2.09 8.20
CA ARG A 8 5.93 2.48 6.82
C ARG A 8 6.48 1.29 6.08
N GLN A 9 5.88 0.97 4.94
CA GLN A 9 6.35 -0.05 4.02
C GLN A 9 6.46 0.59 2.65
N ASP A 10 7.67 0.58 2.10
CA ASP A 10 7.93 1.05 0.74
C ASP A 10 8.05 -0.17 -0.17
N VAL A 11 7.38 -0.14 -1.31
CA VAL A 11 7.43 -1.20 -2.34
C VAL A 11 7.57 -0.57 -3.73
N VAL A 12 8.05 -1.36 -4.68
CA VAL A 12 8.05 -1.01 -6.10
C VAL A 12 7.29 -2.07 -6.87
N ILE A 13 6.32 -1.65 -7.68
CA ILE A 13 5.65 -2.55 -8.62
C ILE A 13 6.63 -2.80 -9.77
N VAL A 14 7.15 -4.02 -9.85
CA VAL A 14 8.11 -4.44 -10.89
C VAL A 14 7.43 -5.23 -12.01
N ASP A 15 6.26 -5.80 -11.72
CA ASP A 15 5.40 -6.49 -12.68
C ASP A 15 3.94 -6.03 -12.47
N PRO A 16 3.47 -5.01 -13.22
CA PRO A 16 2.12 -4.46 -13.07
C PRO A 16 1.02 -5.48 -13.36
N GLU A 17 1.23 -6.40 -14.30
CA GLU A 17 0.21 -7.39 -14.66
C GLU A 17 -0.01 -8.38 -13.52
N ARG A 18 1.07 -8.87 -12.90
CA ARG A 18 0.97 -9.73 -11.70
C ARG A 18 0.37 -8.98 -10.51
N PHE A 19 0.74 -7.71 -10.34
CA PHE A 19 0.18 -6.89 -9.27
C PHE A 19 -1.34 -6.72 -9.40
N LEU A 20 -1.83 -6.42 -10.60
CA LEU A 20 -3.28 -6.35 -10.88
C LEU A 20 -3.96 -7.70 -10.67
N ALA A 21 -3.36 -8.80 -11.12
CA ALA A 21 -3.90 -10.14 -10.91
C ALA A 21 -4.02 -10.48 -9.41
N SER A 22 -3.00 -10.14 -8.62
CA SER A 22 -2.98 -10.32 -7.17
C SER A 22 -4.08 -9.50 -6.49
N ALA A 23 -4.28 -8.24 -6.89
CA ALA A 23 -5.33 -7.40 -6.35
C ALA A 23 -6.74 -7.89 -6.73
N ARG A 24 -6.94 -8.36 -7.97
CA ARG A 24 -8.21 -8.99 -8.40
C ARG A 24 -8.52 -10.24 -7.61
N GLN A 25 -7.52 -11.08 -7.35
CA GLN A 25 -7.68 -12.25 -6.50
C GLN A 25 -8.10 -11.83 -5.08
N ALA A 26 -7.40 -10.86 -4.49
CA ALA A 26 -7.72 -10.33 -3.17
C ALA A 26 -9.14 -9.74 -3.09
N TYR A 27 -9.60 -9.07 -4.16
CA TYR A 27 -10.96 -8.56 -4.27
C TYR A 27 -12.00 -9.69 -4.31
N ARG A 28 -11.76 -10.73 -5.11
CA ARG A 28 -12.66 -11.89 -5.20
C ARG A 28 -12.74 -12.68 -3.89
N GLU A 29 -11.64 -12.73 -3.15
CA GLU A 29 -11.66 -13.33 -1.81
C GLU A 29 -12.45 -12.47 -0.80
N LEU A 30 -12.66 -11.16 -1.03
CA LEU A 30 -13.52 -10.31 -0.20
C LEU A 30 -14.99 -10.48 -0.59
N SER A 31 -15.23 -10.68 -1.88
CA SER A 31 -16.55 -10.77 -2.50
C SER A 31 -16.66 -12.08 -3.29
N PRO A 32 -16.92 -13.22 -2.62
CA PRO A 32 -16.87 -14.55 -3.25
C PRO A 32 -17.85 -14.73 -4.41
N ASP A 33 -18.93 -13.95 -4.43
CA ASP A 33 -19.96 -13.98 -5.47
C ASP A 33 -19.52 -13.25 -6.76
N VAL A 34 -18.40 -12.54 -6.73
CA VAL A 34 -17.87 -11.78 -7.87
C VAL A 34 -17.07 -12.69 -8.81
N THR A 35 -17.42 -12.64 -10.09
CA THR A 35 -16.71 -13.36 -11.15
C THR A 35 -15.36 -12.72 -11.46
N GLU A 36 -14.48 -13.44 -12.16
CA GLU A 36 -13.19 -12.89 -12.59
C GLU A 36 -13.32 -11.68 -13.51
N GLU A 37 -14.29 -11.73 -14.43
CA GLU A 37 -14.59 -10.64 -15.36
C GLU A 37 -14.97 -9.37 -14.61
N THR A 38 -15.93 -9.45 -13.68
CA THR A 38 -16.32 -8.31 -12.85
C THR A 38 -15.19 -7.81 -11.96
N ALA A 39 -14.37 -8.71 -11.40
CA ALA A 39 -13.19 -8.29 -10.64
C ALA A 39 -12.18 -7.54 -11.52
N SER A 40 -12.03 -7.90 -12.79
CA SER A 40 -11.13 -7.22 -13.74
C SER A 40 -11.65 -5.85 -14.18
N GLU A 41 -12.97 -5.66 -14.24
CA GLU A 41 -13.61 -4.37 -14.50
C GLU A 41 -13.45 -3.40 -13.34
N ILE A 42 -13.60 -3.91 -12.11
CA ILE A 42 -13.47 -3.12 -10.87
C ILE A 42 -11.99 -2.80 -10.61
N VAL A 43 -11.12 -3.80 -10.64
CA VAL A 43 -9.67 -3.63 -10.47
C VAL A 43 -9.01 -3.60 -11.85
N ASN A 44 -9.23 -2.50 -12.56
CA ASN A 44 -8.74 -2.32 -13.93
C ASN A 44 -7.39 -1.59 -13.99
N ASP A 45 -7.02 -0.84 -12.95
CA ASP A 45 -5.78 -0.06 -12.88
C ASP A 45 -5.03 -0.21 -11.55
N VAL A 46 -3.85 0.42 -11.49
CA VAL A 46 -2.93 0.33 -10.35
C VAL A 46 -3.48 1.05 -9.11
N HIS A 47 -4.26 2.12 -9.28
CA HIS A 47 -4.82 2.87 -8.16
C HIS A 47 -5.89 2.04 -7.44
N GLU A 48 -6.79 1.42 -8.20
CA GLU A 48 -7.81 0.52 -7.66
C GLU A 48 -7.17 -0.71 -7.00
N ALA A 49 -6.13 -1.27 -7.62
CA ALA A 49 -5.39 -2.38 -7.03
C ALA A 49 -4.72 -2.01 -5.71
N VAL A 50 -4.08 -0.83 -5.63
CA VAL A 50 -3.52 -0.28 -4.39
C VAL A 50 -4.60 -0.11 -3.33
N PHE A 51 -5.73 0.47 -3.69
CA PHE A 51 -6.83 0.71 -2.76
C PHE A 51 -7.37 -0.61 -2.18
N VAL A 52 -7.70 -1.58 -3.03
CA VAL A 52 -8.21 -2.89 -2.61
C VAL A 52 -7.26 -3.60 -1.65
N LEU A 53 -5.95 -3.60 -1.95
CA LEU A 53 -4.96 -4.27 -1.11
C LEU A 53 -4.79 -3.55 0.24
N LEU A 54 -4.76 -2.21 0.25
CA LEU A 54 -4.70 -1.43 1.48
C LEU A 54 -5.96 -1.59 2.33
N GLU A 55 -7.14 -1.60 1.73
CA GLU A 55 -8.40 -1.81 2.44
C GLU A 55 -8.45 -3.19 3.09
N ARG A 56 -8.06 -4.24 2.33
CA ARG A 56 -8.10 -5.62 2.80
C ARG A 56 -7.05 -5.95 3.85
N PHE A 57 -5.79 -5.59 3.56
CA PHE A 57 -4.64 -6.07 4.34
C PHE A 57 -4.02 -4.96 5.21
N GLY A 58 -4.33 -3.69 4.95
CA GLY A 58 -3.63 -2.55 5.56
C GLY A 58 -2.22 -2.33 5.00
N HIS A 59 -1.83 -3.08 3.96
CA HIS A 59 -0.53 -3.02 3.31
C HIS A 59 -0.59 -3.64 1.91
N LEU A 60 0.41 -3.35 1.07
CA LEU A 60 0.38 -3.74 -0.36
C LEU A 60 0.85 -5.16 -0.66
N ALA A 61 1.81 -5.67 0.10
CA ALA A 61 2.30 -7.02 -0.10
C ALA A 61 1.49 -7.98 0.77
N ALA A 62 0.64 -8.83 0.19
CA ALA A 62 -0.25 -9.74 0.95
C ALA A 62 0.49 -10.63 1.99
N ASP A 63 1.79 -10.82 1.81
CA ASP A 63 2.69 -11.50 2.75
C ASP A 63 3.69 -10.52 3.39
N ALA A 64 3.31 -9.91 4.52
CA ALA A 64 4.24 -9.28 5.46
C ALA A 64 3.78 -9.55 6.91
N PRO A 65 4.68 -9.90 7.86
CA PRO A 65 5.92 -9.18 8.12
C PRO A 65 7.09 -10.13 8.49
N ASN A 66 8.01 -10.44 7.58
CA ASN A 66 9.33 -11.05 7.88
C ASN A 66 10.14 -11.35 6.61
N THR A 67 9.56 -11.18 5.43
CA THR A 67 10.30 -11.27 4.19
C THR A 67 11.20 -10.05 4.11
N PHE A 68 12.46 -10.25 4.52
CA PHE A 68 13.55 -9.28 4.45
C PHE A 68 13.31 -8.30 3.30
N ALA A 69 13.21 -7.01 3.60
CA ALA A 69 13.51 -6.00 2.59
C ALA A 69 14.78 -6.49 1.89
N GLY A 70 14.69 -6.74 0.58
CA GLY A 70 15.80 -7.31 -0.17
C GLY A 70 17.09 -6.55 0.09
N LEU A 71 18.23 -7.07 -0.37
CA LEU A 71 19.49 -6.32 -0.24
C LEU A 71 19.30 -4.89 -0.78
N PRO A 72 19.75 -3.84 -0.06
CA PRO A 72 19.57 -2.47 -0.51
C PRO A 72 20.04 -2.29 -1.96
N GLY A 73 19.18 -1.71 -2.80
CA GLY A 73 19.46 -1.50 -4.21
C GLY A 73 19.20 -2.70 -5.13
N GLN A 74 18.85 -3.87 -4.58
CA GLN A 74 18.49 -5.05 -5.36
C GLN A 74 16.98 -5.20 -5.46
N ARG A 75 16.48 -5.41 -6.68
CA ARG A 75 15.06 -5.67 -6.95
C ARG A 75 14.80 -7.17 -6.94
N THR A 76 13.66 -7.56 -6.38
CA THR A 76 13.13 -8.92 -6.42
C THR A 76 12.05 -8.96 -7.49
N PHE A 77 12.26 -9.74 -8.55
CA PHE A 77 11.36 -9.78 -9.72
C PHE A 77 10.48 -11.04 -9.76
N ASP A 78 10.79 -12.04 -8.93
CA ASP A 78 10.17 -13.36 -8.95
C ASP A 78 9.02 -13.53 -7.95
N ARG A 79 8.62 -12.44 -7.26
CA ARG A 79 7.47 -12.48 -6.35
C ARG A 79 6.16 -12.63 -7.11
N SER A 80 5.25 -13.42 -6.53
CA SER A 80 3.93 -13.70 -7.10
C SER A 80 3.01 -12.49 -7.14
N ASP A 81 3.24 -11.50 -6.29
CA ASP A 81 2.44 -10.28 -6.17
C ASP A 81 2.93 -9.14 -7.10
N GLY A 82 3.99 -9.36 -7.87
CA GLY A 82 4.56 -8.34 -8.76
C GLY A 82 5.22 -7.16 -8.01
N LEU A 83 5.41 -7.28 -6.70
CA LEU A 83 6.04 -6.26 -5.85
C LEU A 83 7.49 -6.61 -5.55
N SER A 84 8.33 -5.59 -5.46
CA SER A 84 9.67 -5.67 -4.87
C SER A 84 9.67 -4.81 -3.60
N PRO A 85 9.89 -5.39 -2.41
CA PRO A 85 10.10 -4.63 -1.18
C PRO A 85 11.24 -3.62 -1.33
N ALA A 86 11.03 -2.39 -0.84
CA ALA A 86 11.97 -1.28 -0.94
C ALA A 86 12.35 -0.67 0.42
N GLY A 87 11.72 -1.12 1.50
CA GLY A 87 12.05 -0.72 2.86
C GLY A 87 10.89 -0.95 3.81
N GLU A 88 11.21 -1.15 5.09
CA GLU A 88 10.21 -1.23 6.14
C GLU A 88 10.72 -0.52 7.40
N ARG A 89 9.85 0.26 8.04
CA ARG A 89 10.12 0.89 9.33
C ARG A 89 8.90 0.76 10.24
N ARG A 90 9.13 0.28 11.47
CA ARG A 90 8.14 0.28 12.55
C ARG A 90 8.70 1.01 13.76
N GLN A 91 7.89 1.86 14.37
CA GLN A 91 8.28 2.63 15.55
C GLN A 91 7.13 2.68 16.54
N VAL A 92 7.42 2.36 17.80
CA VAL A 92 6.50 2.49 18.93
C VAL A 92 7.09 3.53 19.88
N VAL A 93 6.35 4.58 20.17
CA VAL A 93 6.76 5.67 21.06
C VAL A 93 5.77 5.76 22.22
N LEU A 94 6.27 5.60 23.44
CA LEU A 94 5.49 5.76 24.66
C LEU A 94 5.58 7.22 25.12
N ASP A 95 4.44 7.77 25.55
CA ASP A 95 4.29 9.16 25.98
C ASP A 95 4.90 10.15 24.98
N ASP A 96 4.55 9.94 23.71
CA ASP A 96 5.00 10.77 22.59
C ASP A 96 4.69 12.25 22.88
N PRO A 97 5.70 13.14 22.95
CA PRO A 97 5.48 14.56 23.24
C PRO A 97 4.64 15.25 22.16
N MET A 98 4.56 14.65 20.96
CA MET A 98 3.68 15.06 19.88
C MET A 98 2.97 13.83 19.31
N PRO A 99 1.88 13.37 19.97
CA PRO A 99 1.13 12.21 19.51
C PRO A 99 0.63 12.40 18.09
N LEU A 100 0.49 11.30 17.35
CA LEU A 100 -0.18 11.30 16.05
C LEU A 100 -1.57 11.94 16.22
N GLN A 101 -1.85 12.97 15.43
CA GLN A 101 -3.13 13.66 15.40
C GLN A 101 -4.03 13.05 14.33
N ASP A 102 -5.33 13.30 14.41
CA ASP A 102 -6.36 12.69 13.56
C ASP A 102 -6.28 13.06 12.06
N TYR A 103 -5.31 13.90 11.68
CA TYR A 103 -5.06 14.34 10.29
C TYR A 103 -4.23 13.35 9.46
N GLY A 104 -3.86 12.20 10.04
CA GLY A 104 -3.10 11.15 9.34
C GLY A 104 -1.58 11.37 9.34
N CYS A 105 -0.85 10.44 8.74
CA CYS A 105 0.62 10.41 8.70
C CYS A 105 1.27 11.51 7.85
N PHE A 106 0.47 12.44 7.33
CA PHE A 106 0.91 13.50 6.43
C PHE A 106 0.70 14.84 7.11
N GLY A 107 1.57 15.81 6.81
CA GLY A 107 1.31 17.20 7.19
C GLY A 107 0.01 17.71 6.52
N PRO A 108 -0.34 19.00 6.70
CA PRO A 108 -1.48 19.58 5.97
C PRO A 108 -1.34 19.49 4.43
N GLU A 109 -0.15 19.18 3.92
CA GLU A 109 0.12 18.90 2.51
C GLU A 109 -0.05 17.40 2.23
N ASP A 110 -0.95 17.08 1.32
CA ASP A 110 -1.20 15.73 0.83
C ASP A 110 -0.10 15.33 -0.17
N PRO A 111 0.78 14.36 0.15
CA PRO A 111 1.87 13.96 -0.74
C PRO A 111 1.42 13.09 -1.91
N PHE A 112 0.13 12.74 -1.99
CA PHE A 112 -0.46 12.04 -3.13
C PHE A 112 -1.20 12.98 -4.10
N VAL A 113 -1.21 14.29 -3.83
CA VAL A 113 -1.72 15.29 -4.77
C VAL A 113 -0.91 15.20 -6.07
N LEU A 114 -1.62 14.92 -7.17
CA LEU A 114 -1.03 14.85 -8.50
C LEU A 114 -0.45 16.23 -8.87
N PRO A 115 0.65 16.31 -9.66
CA PRO A 115 1.26 17.58 -10.08
C PRO A 115 0.33 18.56 -10.82
N GLY A 116 -0.91 18.17 -11.14
CA GLY A 116 -1.95 19.03 -11.72
C GLY A 116 -3.01 19.53 -10.74
N ASP A 117 -3.22 18.84 -9.60
CA ASP A 117 -4.26 19.18 -8.62
C ASP A 117 -3.78 20.21 -7.58
N ALA A 118 -2.46 20.47 -7.53
CA ALA A 118 -1.88 21.51 -6.68
C ALA A 118 -2.13 22.94 -7.20
N ILE A 119 -2.61 23.09 -8.45
CA ILE A 119 -2.82 24.39 -9.10
C ILE A 119 -4.32 24.65 -9.29
N GLU A 120 -5.12 24.54 -8.24
CA GLU A 120 -6.44 25.18 -8.21
C GLU A 120 -6.97 25.26 -6.77
N ARG A 121 -6.42 26.17 -5.95
CA ARG A 121 -7.23 26.84 -4.94
C ARG A 121 -6.87 28.33 -4.87
N PRO A 122 -7.87 29.23 -4.94
CA PRO A 122 -7.69 30.68 -4.82
C PRO A 122 -7.28 31.13 -3.41
#